data_AF-A0A6J6F722-F1
#
_entry.id   AF-A0A6J6F722-F1
#
_cell.length_a   1.000
_cell.length_b   1.000
_cell.length_c   1.000
_cell.angle_alpha   90.00
_cell.angle_beta   90.00
_cell.angle_gamma   90.00
#
_symmetry.space_group_name_H-M   'P 1'
#
loop_
_entity.id
_entity.type
_entity.pdbx_description
1 polymer ?
#
loop_
_entity_poly.entity_id
_entity_poly.type
_entity_poly.pdbx_seq_one_letter_code
_entity_poly.pdbx_strand_id
1 'polypeptide(L)'
;MKSNPQLDKALQNLAVGFGNLAPMTTKLSIQDALSEVSEINYEGNQTLRLQRLGAVAIKDLMAQFAKAGTVDDYKLIALALTRLHDLQVRDYAMGLTNSENIDQSFNFWHWLLQIAPTGFIAPVAAIFSTVAYESGENQLAQRSLDQAFTDQSDYPLAKLLRRVYSAGWPPQSFAAMRAELHPKVCATLFG
;
A
#
# COMPACT_ATOMS: atom_id res chain seq x y z
N MET A 1 23.10 -6.00 0.08
CA MET A 1 22.95 -4.64 0.66
C MET A 1 23.11 -4.74 2.16
N LYS A 2 24.02 -3.98 2.77
CA LYS A 2 24.21 -3.95 4.24
C LYS A 2 23.18 -2.98 4.85
N SER A 3 22.46 -3.42 5.90
CA SER A 3 21.44 -2.63 6.60
C SER A 3 22.04 -1.32 7.14
N ASN A 4 21.28 -0.23 7.07
CA ASN A 4 21.69 1.06 7.65
C ASN A 4 21.27 1.09 9.13
N PRO A 5 22.22 1.01 10.08
CA PRO A 5 21.91 0.87 11.50
C PRO A 5 21.20 2.09 12.10
N GLN A 6 21.26 3.26 11.46
CA GLN A 6 20.56 4.46 11.91
C GLN A 6 19.07 4.43 11.55
N LEU A 7 18.72 3.82 10.41
CA LEU A 7 17.31 3.57 10.03
C LEU A 7 16.68 2.53 10.96
N ASP A 8 17.41 1.45 11.28
CA ASP A 8 16.92 0.39 12.17
C ASP A 8 16.66 0.92 13.59
N LYS A 9 17.50 1.84 14.07
CA LYS A 9 17.36 2.47 15.39
C LYS A 9 16.23 3.51 15.43
N ALA A 10 16.00 4.23 14.33
CA ALA A 10 14.87 5.15 14.20
C ALA A 10 13.53 4.41 14.17
N LEU A 11 13.48 3.23 13.51
CA LEU A 11 12.32 2.35 13.48
C LEU A 11 12.02 1.73 14.85
N GLN A 12 13.05 1.31 15.59
CA GLN A 12 12.89 0.78 16.95
C GLN A 12 12.33 1.83 17.91
N ASN A 13 12.78 3.08 17.83
CA ASN A 13 12.31 4.13 18.74
C ASN A 13 10.85 4.57 18.51
N LEU A 14 10.28 4.31 17.33
CA LEU A 14 8.86 4.55 17.06
C LEU A 14 7.94 3.45 17.64
N ALA A 15 8.47 2.25 17.92
CA ALA A 15 7.71 1.11 18.40
C ALA A 15 7.47 1.10 19.93
N VAL A 16 8.24 1.88 20.71
CA VAL A 16 8.27 1.79 22.20
C VAL A 16 7.11 2.54 22.89
N GLY A 17 6.12 3.04 22.15
CA GLY A 17 5.05 3.90 22.68
C GLY A 17 3.82 3.21 23.27
N PHE A 18 3.68 1.88 23.22
CA PHE A 18 2.44 1.20 23.62
C PHE A 18 2.61 0.42 24.94
N GLY A 19 2.56 1.15 26.06
CA GLY A 19 2.55 0.57 27.40
C GLY A 19 1.14 0.10 27.83
N ASN A 20 1.09 -1.15 28.29
CA ASN A 20 0.12 -1.80 29.20
C ASN A 20 -1.37 -1.41 29.15
N LEU A 21 -2.18 -2.33 28.60
CA LEU A 21 -3.59 -2.49 28.95
C LEU A 21 -3.88 -3.98 29.26
N ALA A 22 -4.65 -4.20 30.34
CA ALA A 22 -5.07 -5.50 30.86
C ALA A 22 -5.85 -6.35 29.82
N PRO A 23 -5.94 -7.69 29.98
CA PRO A 23 -6.48 -8.56 28.94
C PRO A 23 -8.01 -8.51 28.96
N MET A 24 -8.59 -7.60 28.19
CA MET A 24 -9.89 -7.87 27.56
C MET A 24 -9.59 -8.56 26.25
N THR A 25 -9.86 -9.87 26.17
CA THR A 25 -9.79 -10.63 24.91
C THR A 25 -10.98 -10.29 24.02
N THR A 26 -11.10 -9.02 23.63
CA THR A 26 -11.77 -8.65 22.39
C THR A 26 -10.79 -8.98 21.28
N LYS A 27 -11.06 -10.02 20.51
CA LYS A 27 -10.29 -10.30 19.29
C LYS A 27 -10.45 -9.08 18.39
N LEU A 28 -9.48 -8.17 18.40
CA LEU A 28 -9.52 -6.92 17.63
C LEU A 28 -9.88 -7.27 16.19
N SER A 29 -10.93 -6.66 15.64
CA SER A 29 -11.25 -6.81 14.21
C SER A 29 -10.50 -5.76 13.40
N ILE A 30 -10.41 -5.97 12.08
CA ILE A 30 -9.87 -4.94 11.18
C ILE A 30 -10.71 -3.66 11.23
N GLN A 31 -12.03 -3.76 11.44
CA GLN A 31 -12.92 -2.60 11.57
C GLN A 31 -12.60 -1.79 12.83
N ASP A 32 -12.38 -2.46 13.96
CA ASP A 32 -12.00 -1.79 15.21
C ASP A 32 -10.67 -1.03 15.02
N ALA A 33 -9.68 -1.69 14.44
CA ALA A 33 -8.38 -1.07 14.19
C ALA A 33 -8.45 0.12 13.21
N LEU A 34 -9.28 0.04 12.17
CA LEU A 34 -9.50 1.14 11.21
C LEU A 34 -10.14 2.36 11.88
N SER A 35 -11.03 2.16 12.85
CA SER A 35 -11.64 3.26 13.59
C SER A 35 -10.65 4.08 14.43
N GLU A 36 -9.49 3.51 14.75
CA GLU A 36 -8.43 4.16 15.54
C GLU A 36 -7.45 4.98 14.67
N VAL A 37 -7.46 4.79 13.34
CA VAL A 37 -6.53 5.47 12.42
C VAL A 37 -7.26 6.54 11.63
N SER A 38 -6.92 7.80 11.87
CA SER A 38 -7.43 8.91 11.05
C SER A 38 -6.64 9.07 9.74
N GLU A 39 -7.32 9.52 8.69
CA GLU A 39 -6.70 10.00 7.46
C GLU A 39 -5.74 11.18 7.70
N ILE A 40 -4.88 11.48 6.72
CA ILE A 40 -3.92 12.56 6.84
C ILE A 40 -4.65 13.90 6.69
N ASN A 41 -4.60 14.72 7.73
CA ASN A 41 -5.04 16.12 7.66
C ASN A 41 -3.93 16.99 7.04
N TYR A 42 -4.15 17.46 5.81
CA TYR A 42 -3.21 18.31 5.08
C TYR A 42 -3.07 19.74 5.62
N GLU A 43 -4.02 20.21 6.43
CA GLU A 43 -3.94 21.52 7.09
C GLU A 43 -3.02 21.49 8.32
N GLY A 44 -2.64 20.30 8.78
CA GLY A 44 -1.74 20.10 9.90
C GLY A 44 -0.25 20.16 9.52
N ASN A 45 0.60 20.26 10.54
CA ASN A 45 2.06 20.22 10.38
C ASN A 45 2.66 18.79 10.41
N GLN A 46 1.82 17.75 10.45
CA GLN A 46 2.24 16.36 10.62
C GLN A 46 2.19 15.53 9.33
N THR A 47 1.76 16.12 8.21
CA THR A 47 1.55 15.43 6.92
C THR A 47 2.73 14.54 6.53
N LEU A 48 3.94 15.09 6.45
CA LEU A 48 5.13 14.33 6.07
C LEU A 48 5.44 13.18 7.03
N ARG A 49 5.25 13.38 8.35
CA ARG A 49 5.43 12.33 9.36
C ARG A 49 4.44 11.18 9.14
N LEU A 50 3.17 11.51 8.90
CA LEU A 50 2.13 10.50 8.68
C LEU A 50 2.33 9.75 7.35
N GLN A 51 2.78 10.45 6.30
CA GLN A 51 3.16 9.84 5.03
C GLN A 51 4.32 8.85 5.20
N ARG A 52 5.38 9.24 5.92
CA ARG A 52 6.50 8.34 6.25
C ARG A 52 6.03 7.11 7.03
N LEU A 53 5.15 7.29 8.02
CA LEU A 53 4.57 6.17 8.77
C LEU A 53 3.77 5.23 7.86
N GLY A 54 3.00 5.76 6.91
CA GLY A 54 2.29 4.95 5.91
C GLY A 54 3.24 4.15 5.02
N ALA A 55 4.29 4.78 4.49
CA ALA A 55 5.29 4.13 3.66
C ALA A 55 6.03 3.00 4.41
N VAL A 56 6.38 3.23 5.69
CA VAL A 56 6.98 2.20 6.55
C VAL A 56 5.99 1.07 6.83
N ALA A 57 4.74 1.39 7.15
CA ALA A 57 3.70 0.39 7.45
C ALA A 57 3.46 -0.56 6.28
N ILE A 58 3.37 -0.04 5.05
CA ILE A 58 3.19 -0.88 3.85
C ILE A 58 4.39 -1.81 3.65
N LYS A 59 5.61 -1.28 3.79
CA LYS A 59 6.82 -2.07 3.63
C LYS A 59 6.92 -3.17 4.69
N ASP A 60 6.58 -2.86 5.95
CA ASP A 60 6.57 -3.86 7.02
C ASP A 60 5.49 -4.92 6.78
N LEU A 61 4.28 -4.50 6.36
CA LEU A 61 3.19 -5.42 6.05
C LEU A 61 3.56 -6.39 4.92
N MET A 62 4.20 -5.90 3.85
CA MET A 62 4.74 -6.74 2.78
C MET A 62 5.80 -7.72 3.31
N ALA A 63 6.69 -7.28 4.20
CA ALA A 63 7.74 -8.11 4.75
C ALA A 63 7.21 -9.21 5.70
N GLN A 64 6.16 -8.90 6.48
CA GLN A 64 5.48 -9.88 7.31
C GLN A 64 4.71 -10.90 6.45
N PHE A 65 3.96 -10.42 5.44
CA PHE A 65 3.26 -11.29 4.50
C PHE A 65 4.21 -12.23 3.75
N ALA A 66 5.35 -11.74 3.29
CA ALA A 66 6.34 -12.57 2.57
C ALA A 66 6.85 -13.76 3.40
N LYS A 67 6.79 -13.69 4.74
CA LYS A 67 7.21 -14.78 5.64
C LYS A 67 6.11 -15.80 5.90
N ALA A 68 4.86 -15.38 5.99
CA ALA A 68 3.77 -16.19 6.51
C ALA A 68 2.60 -16.41 5.53
N GLY A 69 2.53 -15.66 4.44
CA GLY A 69 1.42 -15.69 3.48
C GLY A 69 0.12 -15.05 4.00
N THR A 70 0.09 -14.60 5.25
CA THR A 70 -0.97 -13.82 5.89
C THR A 70 -0.35 -12.95 7.00
N VAL A 71 -1.09 -11.95 7.48
CA VAL A 71 -0.72 -11.11 8.63
C VAL A 71 -1.94 -10.93 9.51
N ASP A 72 -1.77 -11.08 10.83
CA ASP A 72 -2.81 -10.93 11.85
C ASP A 72 -2.65 -9.65 12.71
N ASP A 73 -1.65 -8.83 12.42
CA ASP A 73 -1.51 -7.47 12.96
C ASP A 73 -2.50 -6.51 12.28
N TYR A 74 -3.73 -6.49 12.80
CA TYR A 74 -4.79 -5.62 12.28
C TYR A 74 -4.50 -4.12 12.44
N LYS A 75 -3.65 -3.71 13.39
CA LYS A 75 -3.26 -2.31 13.53
C LYS A 75 -2.34 -1.89 12.40
N LEU A 76 -1.40 -2.75 12.03
CA LEU A 76 -0.53 -2.53 10.87
C LEU A 76 -1.34 -2.52 9.57
N ILE A 77 -2.26 -3.47 9.40
CA ILE A 77 -3.14 -3.53 8.23
C ILE A 77 -4.00 -2.26 8.14
N ALA A 78 -4.65 -1.85 9.23
CA ALA A 78 -5.47 -0.65 9.29
C ALA A 78 -4.67 0.62 8.96
N LEU A 79 -3.45 0.73 9.49
CA LEU A 79 -2.56 1.84 9.19
C LEU A 79 -2.16 1.87 7.71
N ALA A 80 -1.80 0.73 7.13
CA ALA A 80 -1.43 0.63 5.72
C ALA A 80 -2.63 1.02 4.81
N LEU A 81 -3.80 0.44 5.04
CA LEU A 81 -5.02 0.72 4.27
C LEU A 81 -5.41 2.20 4.37
N THR A 82 -5.46 2.77 5.57
CA THR A 82 -5.81 4.18 5.75
C THR A 82 -4.81 5.11 5.07
N ARG A 83 -3.53 4.77 5.08
CA ARG A 83 -2.49 5.62 4.48
C ARG A 83 -2.45 5.52 2.96
N LEU A 84 -2.97 4.46 2.35
CA LEU A 84 -3.10 4.34 0.90
C LEU A 84 -4.07 5.35 0.25
N HIS A 85 -4.87 6.07 1.05
CA HIS A 85 -5.66 7.21 0.56
C HIS A 85 -4.81 8.44 0.23
N ASP A 86 -3.62 8.57 0.82
CA ASP A 86 -2.68 9.64 0.49
C ASP A 86 -1.92 9.32 -0.81
N LEU A 87 -1.85 10.32 -1.70
CA LEU A 87 -1.24 10.15 -3.03
C LEU A 87 0.24 9.76 -2.96
N GLN A 88 1.00 10.35 -2.04
CA GLN A 88 2.44 10.10 -1.91
C GLN A 88 2.70 8.70 -1.36
N VAL A 89 1.91 8.26 -0.39
CA VAL A 89 2.00 6.90 0.15
C VAL A 89 1.58 5.86 -0.88
N ARG A 90 0.49 6.10 -1.61
CA ARG A 90 0.02 5.21 -2.67
C ARG A 90 1.05 5.07 -3.79
N ASP A 91 1.61 6.17 -4.26
CA ASP A 91 2.59 6.16 -5.34
C ASP A 91 3.92 5.55 -4.89
N TYR A 92 4.29 5.72 -3.61
CA TYR A 92 5.38 4.98 -2.99
C TYR A 92 5.12 3.47 -3.00
N ALA A 93 3.92 3.06 -2.58
CA ALA A 93 3.53 1.65 -2.49
C ALA A 93 3.51 0.96 -3.85
N MET A 94 2.93 1.61 -4.87
CA MET A 94 2.97 1.15 -6.25
C MET A 94 4.42 0.99 -6.73
N GLY A 95 5.29 1.91 -6.31
CA GLY A 95 6.73 1.95 -6.58
C GLY A 95 7.57 0.78 -6.04
N LEU A 96 7.08 0.05 -5.02
CA LEU A 96 7.81 -1.06 -4.39
C LEU A 96 7.96 -2.28 -5.30
N THR A 97 7.11 -2.41 -6.32
CA THR A 97 7.15 -3.53 -7.25
C THR A 97 8.21 -3.32 -8.34
N ASN A 98 9.02 -4.34 -8.57
CA ASN A 98 10.02 -4.42 -9.62
C ASN A 98 10.07 -5.84 -10.21
N SER A 99 10.91 -6.05 -11.22
CA SER A 99 11.03 -7.34 -11.89
C SER A 99 11.51 -8.48 -11.00
N GLU A 100 12.23 -8.19 -9.91
CA GLU A 100 12.76 -9.20 -8.99
C GLU A 100 11.71 -9.69 -7.98
N ASN A 101 10.70 -8.87 -7.68
CA ASN A 101 9.69 -9.15 -6.64
C ASN A 101 8.25 -9.16 -7.15
N ILE A 102 8.03 -9.18 -8.48
CA ILE A 102 6.68 -9.02 -9.06
C ILE A 102 5.71 -10.10 -8.59
N ASP A 103 6.14 -11.36 -8.52
CA ASP A 103 5.29 -12.48 -8.06
C ASP A 103 4.91 -12.34 -6.57
N GLN A 104 5.86 -11.89 -5.75
CA GLN A 104 5.62 -11.62 -4.33
C GLN A 104 4.66 -10.45 -4.15
N SER A 105 4.86 -9.38 -4.92
CA SER A 105 3.99 -8.21 -4.96
C SER A 105 2.58 -8.59 -5.39
N PHE A 106 2.45 -9.41 -6.44
CA PHE A 106 1.18 -9.90 -6.94
C PHE A 106 0.39 -10.61 -5.83
N ASN A 107 1.02 -11.58 -5.17
CA ASN A 107 0.38 -12.33 -4.09
C ASN A 107 0.02 -11.44 -2.90
N PHE A 108 0.89 -10.51 -2.53
CA PHE A 108 0.64 -9.55 -1.45
C PHE A 108 -0.57 -8.65 -1.74
N TRP A 109 -0.58 -7.98 -2.90
CA TRP A 109 -1.66 -7.07 -3.26
C TRP A 109 -2.97 -7.81 -3.48
N HIS A 110 -2.92 -9.02 -4.05
CA HIS A 110 -4.10 -9.88 -4.17
C HIS A 110 -4.66 -10.26 -2.80
N TRP A 111 -3.82 -10.69 -1.86
CA TRP A 111 -4.25 -10.99 -0.48
C TRP A 111 -4.85 -9.77 0.20
N LEU A 112 -4.17 -8.62 0.14
CA LEU A 112 -4.63 -7.39 0.79
C LEU A 112 -6.00 -6.95 0.22
N LEU A 113 -6.19 -7.13 -1.09
CA LEU A 113 -7.46 -6.84 -1.77
C LEU A 113 -8.60 -7.74 -1.28
N GLN A 114 -8.33 -9.01 -0.95
CA GLN A 114 -9.37 -9.92 -0.42
C GLN A 114 -9.85 -9.54 0.98
N ILE A 115 -9.03 -8.84 1.76
CA ILE A 115 -9.34 -8.48 3.16
C ILE A 115 -9.68 -6.99 3.34
N ALA A 116 -9.42 -6.16 2.33
CA ALA A 116 -9.72 -4.72 2.37
C ALA A 116 -11.23 -4.50 2.50
N PRO A 117 -11.70 -3.78 3.55
CA PRO A 117 -13.11 -3.47 3.69
C PRO A 117 -13.52 -2.34 2.74
N THR A 118 -14.83 -2.22 2.49
CA THR A 118 -15.43 -1.12 1.73
C THR A 118 -14.93 0.25 2.24
N GLY A 119 -14.63 1.14 1.31
CA GLY A 119 -13.97 2.42 1.54
C GLY A 119 -12.46 2.37 1.35
N PHE A 120 -11.83 1.19 1.43
CA PHE A 120 -10.37 1.01 1.32
C PHE A 120 -9.95 0.13 0.13
N ILE A 121 -10.91 -0.34 -0.68
CA ILE A 121 -10.66 -1.27 -1.78
C ILE A 121 -10.05 -0.52 -2.97
N ALA A 122 -10.56 0.67 -3.30
CA ALA A 122 -10.16 1.42 -4.49
C ALA A 122 -8.63 1.61 -4.66
N PRO A 123 -7.87 2.09 -3.64
CA PRO A 123 -6.43 2.21 -3.78
C PRO A 123 -5.71 0.86 -3.92
N VAL A 124 -6.11 -0.16 -3.16
CA VAL A 124 -5.49 -1.49 -3.20
C VAL A 124 -5.74 -2.15 -4.55
N ALA A 125 -6.97 -2.10 -5.04
CA ALA A 125 -7.37 -2.67 -6.32
C ALA A 125 -6.68 -1.98 -7.50
N ALA A 126 -6.51 -0.66 -7.44
CA ALA A 126 -5.75 0.07 -8.45
C ALA A 126 -4.26 -0.30 -8.47
N ILE A 127 -3.62 -0.46 -7.30
CA ILE A 127 -2.22 -0.92 -7.23
C ILE A 127 -2.12 -2.36 -7.75
N PHE A 128 -2.98 -3.27 -7.26
CA PHE A 128 -2.99 -4.66 -7.71
C PHE A 128 -3.18 -4.77 -9.22
N SER A 129 -4.04 -3.93 -9.79
CA SER A 129 -4.25 -3.85 -11.24
C SER A 129 -2.95 -3.58 -12.01
N THR A 130 -2.09 -2.68 -11.52
CA THR A 130 -0.80 -2.41 -12.18
C THR A 130 0.10 -3.63 -12.19
N VAL A 131 0.18 -4.34 -11.07
CA VAL A 131 0.99 -5.55 -10.93
C VAL A 131 0.45 -6.68 -11.81
N ALA A 132 -0.87 -6.91 -11.79
CA ALA A 132 -1.51 -7.90 -12.64
C ALA A 132 -1.31 -7.61 -14.14
N TYR A 133 -1.41 -6.34 -14.55
CA TYR A 133 -1.16 -5.93 -15.92
C TYR A 133 0.28 -6.24 -16.35
N GLU A 134 1.24 -5.95 -15.47
CA GLU A 134 2.66 -6.21 -15.74
C GLU A 134 3.03 -7.70 -15.76
N SER A 135 2.32 -8.51 -14.98
CA SER A 135 2.40 -9.97 -15.03
C SER A 135 1.71 -10.58 -16.26
N GLY A 136 1.06 -9.78 -17.12
CA GLY A 136 0.33 -10.25 -18.29
C GLY A 136 -1.11 -10.71 -18.02
N GLU A 137 -1.58 -10.58 -16.77
CA GLU A 137 -2.92 -10.96 -16.31
C GLU A 137 -3.95 -9.86 -16.63
N ASN A 138 -4.11 -9.56 -17.92
CA ASN A 138 -4.91 -8.42 -18.40
C ASN A 138 -6.38 -8.46 -17.95
N GLN A 139 -7.00 -9.65 -17.95
CA GLN A 139 -8.39 -9.78 -17.48
C GLN A 139 -8.50 -9.49 -15.99
N LEU A 140 -7.52 -9.93 -15.20
CA LEU A 140 -7.50 -9.69 -13.77
C LEU A 140 -7.25 -8.21 -13.48
N ALA A 141 -6.33 -7.57 -14.19
CA ALA A 141 -6.12 -6.13 -14.09
C ALA A 141 -7.41 -5.33 -14.31
N GLN A 142 -8.16 -5.64 -15.39
CA GLN A 142 -9.43 -4.98 -15.68
C GLN A 142 -10.49 -5.22 -14.60
N ARG A 143 -10.60 -6.46 -14.09
CA ARG A 143 -11.53 -6.80 -12.99
C ARG A 143 -11.17 -6.07 -11.69
N SER A 144 -9.89 -5.92 -11.40
CA SER A 144 -9.42 -5.14 -10.24
C SER A 144 -9.82 -3.67 -10.38
N LEU A 145 -9.75 -3.09 -11.59
CA LEU A 145 -10.28 -1.75 -11.82
C LEU A 145 -11.81 -1.67 -11.67
N ASP A 146 -12.55 -2.71 -12.02
CA ASP A 146 -14.01 -2.77 -11.80
C ASP A 146 -14.35 -2.78 -10.30
N GLN A 147 -13.57 -3.51 -9.49
CA GLN A 147 -13.67 -3.48 -8.03
C GLN A 147 -13.35 -2.09 -7.48
N ALA A 148 -12.31 -1.42 -8.00
CA ALA A 148 -11.99 -0.05 -7.60
C ALA A 148 -13.14 0.93 -7.88
N PHE A 149 -13.82 0.80 -9.02
CA PHE A 149 -14.99 1.63 -9.35
C PHE A 149 -16.25 1.26 -8.57
N THR A 150 -16.38 0.00 -8.16
CA THR A 150 -17.49 -0.43 -7.29
C THR A 150 -17.35 0.23 -5.90
N ASP A 151 -16.12 0.32 -5.40
CA ASP A 151 -15.83 0.97 -4.12
C ASP A 151 -15.87 2.50 -4.21
N GLN A 152 -15.21 3.07 -5.23
CA GLN A 152 -15.22 4.49 -5.53
C GLN A 152 -15.33 4.74 -7.04
N SER A 153 -16.55 5.04 -7.49
CA SER A 153 -16.90 5.19 -8.92
C SER A 153 -16.06 6.22 -9.67
N ASP A 154 -15.50 7.21 -8.98
CA ASP A 154 -14.73 8.28 -9.59
C ASP A 154 -13.20 8.18 -9.36
N TYR A 155 -12.70 7.04 -8.84
CA TYR A 155 -11.31 6.88 -8.40
C TYR A 155 -10.28 7.27 -9.50
N PRO A 156 -9.49 8.34 -9.29
CA PRO A 156 -8.67 8.94 -10.35
C PRO A 156 -7.63 7.99 -10.97
N LEU A 157 -6.95 7.20 -10.14
CA LEU A 157 -5.93 6.27 -10.63
C LEU A 157 -6.57 5.14 -11.46
N ALA A 158 -7.72 4.62 -11.04
CA ALA A 158 -8.42 3.59 -11.81
C ALA A 158 -8.88 4.11 -13.18
N LYS A 159 -9.36 5.36 -13.27
CA LYS A 159 -9.69 6.01 -14.55
C LYS A 159 -8.46 6.14 -15.45
N LEU A 160 -7.33 6.54 -14.88
CA LEU A 160 -6.07 6.65 -15.61
C LEU A 160 -5.65 5.28 -16.15
N LEU A 161 -5.58 4.26 -15.29
CA LEU A 161 -5.18 2.91 -15.66
C LEU A 161 -6.11 2.30 -16.72
N ARG A 162 -7.43 2.53 -16.62
CA ARG A 162 -8.39 2.07 -17.62
C ARG A 162 -8.04 2.59 -19.02
N ARG A 163 -7.74 3.88 -19.14
CA ARG A 163 -7.34 4.50 -20.41
C ARG A 163 -6.03 3.91 -20.92
N VAL A 164 -5.06 3.70 -20.04
CA VAL A 164 -3.75 3.15 -20.42
C VAL A 164 -3.90 1.71 -20.96
N TYR A 165 -4.67 0.86 -20.29
CA TYR A 165 -4.90 -0.51 -20.75
C TYR A 165 -5.72 -0.56 -22.04
N SER A 166 -6.74 0.29 -22.18
CA SER A 166 -7.52 0.40 -23.43
C SER A 166 -6.68 0.91 -24.60
N ALA A 167 -5.63 1.68 -24.34
CA ALA A 167 -4.67 2.12 -25.34
C ALA A 167 -3.61 1.05 -25.69
N GLY A 168 -3.62 -0.13 -25.04
CA GLY A 168 -2.71 -1.22 -25.34
C GLY A 168 -1.25 -0.93 -25.01
N TRP A 169 -0.99 -0.11 -23.99
CA TRP A 169 0.38 0.22 -23.58
C TRP A 169 1.18 -1.03 -23.20
N PRO A 170 2.43 -1.19 -23.68
CA PRO A 170 3.24 -2.35 -23.31
C PRO A 170 3.46 -2.42 -21.78
N PRO A 171 3.35 -3.62 -21.16
CA PRO A 171 3.69 -3.83 -19.75
C PRO A 171 5.04 -3.24 -19.32
N GLN A 172 6.06 -3.36 -20.16
CA GLN A 172 7.40 -2.86 -19.89
C GLN A 172 7.45 -1.33 -19.78
N SER A 173 6.52 -0.62 -20.43
CA SER A 173 6.40 0.83 -20.29
C SER A 173 5.95 1.25 -18.89
N PHE A 174 5.12 0.44 -18.21
CA PHE A 174 4.77 0.67 -16.80
C PHE A 174 5.99 0.47 -15.89
N ALA A 175 6.70 -0.64 -16.06
CA ALA A 175 7.89 -0.93 -15.28
C ALA A 175 8.94 0.19 -15.41
N ALA A 176 9.17 0.66 -16.64
CA ALA A 176 10.11 1.75 -16.92
C ALA A 176 9.66 3.07 -16.29
N MET A 177 8.39 3.46 -16.46
CA MET A 177 7.85 4.67 -15.85
C MET A 177 7.96 4.64 -14.32
N ARG A 178 7.60 3.50 -13.70
CA ARG A 178 7.69 3.34 -12.26
C ARG A 178 9.13 3.42 -11.76
N ALA A 179 10.09 2.81 -12.47
CA ALA A 179 11.51 2.89 -12.13
C ALA A 179 12.06 4.32 -12.19
N GLU A 180 11.52 5.17 -13.07
CA GLU A 180 11.89 6.59 -13.14
C GLU A 180 11.25 7.43 -12.03
N LEU A 181 9.99 7.16 -11.68
CA LEU A 181 9.23 7.97 -10.74
C LEU A 181 9.50 7.61 -9.28
N HIS A 182 9.70 6.33 -8.96
CA HIS A 182 9.81 5.88 -7.57
C HIS A 182 10.97 6.54 -6.79
N PRO A 183 12.18 6.75 -7.35
CA PRO A 183 13.23 7.49 -6.67
C PRO A 183 12.82 8.92 -6.28
N LYS A 184 12.01 9.60 -7.11
CA LYS A 184 11.51 10.97 -6.82
C LYS A 184 10.52 10.97 -5.66
N VAL A 185 9.66 9.95 -5.60
CA VAL A 185 8.73 9.74 -4.47
C VAL A 185 9.51 9.45 -3.19
N CYS A 186 10.50 8.55 -3.24
CA CYS A 186 11.38 8.25 -2.12
C CYS A 186 12.14 9.49 -1.63
N ALA A 187 12.64 10.35 -2.52
CA ALA A 187 13.29 11.59 -2.15
C ALA A 187 12.32 12.56 -1.46
N THR A 188 11.07 12.64 -1.92
CA THR A 188 10.05 13.48 -1.26
C THR A 188 9.70 12.98 0.14
N LEU A 189 9.64 11.66 0.31
CA LEU A 189 9.29 11.04 1.59
C LEU A 189 10.46 10.99 2.56
N PHE A 190 11.69 10.72 2.11
CA PHE A 190 12.81 10.37 2.99
C PHE A 190 14.09 11.18 2.77
N GLY A 191 14.10 12.07 1.79
CA GLY A 191 15.17 13.03 1.56
C GLY A 191 15.17 14.21 2.51
#